data_AF-A0A2P7TSQ6-F1
#
_entry.id   AF-A0A2P7TSQ6-F1
#
_cell.length_a   1.000
_cell.length_b   1.000
_cell.length_c   1.000
_cell.angle_alpha   90.00
_cell.angle_beta   90.00
_cell.angle_gamma   90.00
#
_symmetry.space_group_name_H-M   'P 1'
#
loop_
_entity.id
_entity.type
_entity.pdbx_description
1 polymer ?
#
loop_
_entity_poly.entity_id
_entity_poly.type
_entity_poly.pdbx_seq_one_letter_code
_entity_poly.pdbx_strand_id
1 'polypeptide(L)'
;MAEDYPWVSIRVKLFLKWVYKEQNRYILAIDEVVEGKSRDKTHGLSKFWSSIQKRPISGICFFCATIIAVGNRKPYPMAIEQVV
;
A
#
# COMPACT_ATOMS: atom_id res chain seq x y z
N MET A 1 -2.03 24.13 2.00
CA MET A 1 -2.91 23.11 1.40
C MET A 1 -1.99 22.11 0.76
N ALA A 2 -2.06 20.82 1.12
CA ALA A 2 -1.23 19.81 0.47
C ALA A 2 -1.66 19.76 -1.01
N GLU A 3 -0.71 19.93 -1.93
CA GLU A 3 -0.98 19.79 -3.36
C GLU A 3 -1.44 18.37 -3.65
N ASP A 4 -2.59 18.25 -4.32
CA ASP A 4 -3.16 16.97 -4.73
C ASP A 4 -2.38 16.46 -5.96
N TYR A 5 -1.30 15.72 -5.70
CA TYR A 5 -0.52 15.08 -6.74
C TYR A 5 -1.12 13.71 -7.09
N PRO A 6 -1.38 13.40 -8.37
CA PRO A 6 -1.97 12.13 -8.79
C PRO A 6 -0.93 11.01 -8.78
N TRP A 7 -0.43 10.66 -7.59
CA TRP A 7 0.70 9.75 -7.39
C TRP A 7 0.51 8.37 -8.02
N VAL A 8 -0.71 7.82 -7.96
CA VAL A 8 -1.05 6.55 -8.60
C VAL A 8 -0.84 6.64 -10.11
N SER A 9 -1.36 7.68 -10.75
CA SER A 9 -1.20 7.92 -12.19
C SER A 9 0.26 8.10 -12.57
N ILE A 10 1.05 8.80 -11.76
CA ILE A 10 2.49 8.97 -11.99
C ILE A 10 3.21 7.62 -11.94
N ARG A 11 2.98 6.82 -10.89
CA ARG A 11 3.61 5.49 -10.74
C ARG A 11 3.23 4.53 -11.85
N VAL A 12 1.95 4.50 -12.25
CA VAL A 12 1.48 3.68 -13.36
C VAL A 12 2.13 4.11 -14.68
N LYS A 13 2.21 5.41 -14.97
CA LYS A 13 2.89 5.91 -16.19
C LYS A 13 4.37 5.53 -16.21
N LEU A 14 5.07 5.65 -15.09
CA LEU A 14 6.48 5.25 -14.99
C LEU A 14 6.65 3.74 -15.16
N PHE A 15 5.76 2.94 -14.56
CA PHE A 15 5.75 1.49 -14.74
C PHE A 15 5.54 1.12 -16.22
N LEU A 16 4.51 1.67 -16.86
CA LEU A 16 4.22 1.40 -18.27
C LEU A 16 5.38 1.81 -19.20
N LYS A 17 6.06 2.93 -18.91
CA LYS A 17 7.15 3.45 -19.74
C LYS A 17 8.45 2.66 -19.62
N TRP A 18 8.81 2.25 -18.39
CA TRP A 18 10.17 1.77 -18.10
C TRP A 18 10.25 0.31 -17.62
N VAL A 19 9.13 -0.27 -17.20
CA VAL A 19 9.10 -1.58 -16.53
C VAL A 19 8.26 -2.60 -17.28
N TYR A 20 7.14 -2.17 -17.85
CA TYR A 20 6.21 -3.05 -18.55
C TYR A 20 6.87 -3.71 -19.76
N LYS A 21 6.65 -5.01 -19.89
CA LYS A 21 7.10 -5.85 -20.99
C LYS A 21 5.94 -6.76 -21.36
N GLU A 22 5.52 -6.73 -22.61
CA GLU A 22 4.32 -7.44 -23.08
C GLU A 22 4.39 -8.96 -22.84
N GLN A 23 5.58 -9.55 -22.97
CA GLN A 23 5.82 -10.98 -22.75
C GLN A 23 5.79 -11.39 -21.27
N ASN A 24 5.76 -10.44 -20.33
CA ASN A 24 5.75 -10.74 -18.91
C ASN A 24 4.32 -10.90 -18.38
N ARG A 25 4.14 -11.86 -17.47
CA ARG A 25 2.91 -11.99 -16.68
C ARG A 25 2.97 -11.08 -15.46
N TYR A 26 1.88 -10.35 -15.23
CA TYR A 26 1.69 -9.48 -14.08
C TYR A 26 0.46 -9.87 -13.29
N ILE A 27 0.50 -9.64 -11.98
CA ILE A 27 -0.65 -9.79 -11.06
C ILE A 27 -0.88 -8.43 -10.38
N LEU A 28 -2.14 -8.02 -10.27
CA LEU A 28 -2.51 -6.91 -9.39
C LEU A 28 -2.91 -7.49 -8.03
N ALA A 29 -2.10 -7.24 -7.02
CA ALA A 29 -2.39 -7.61 -5.64
C ALA A 29 -2.96 -6.38 -4.91
N ILE A 30 -4.08 -6.57 -4.22
CA ILE A 30 -4.73 -5.54 -3.42
C ILE A 30 -4.91 -6.11 -2.02
N ASP A 31 -4.50 -5.37 -1.01
CA ASP A 31 -4.60 -5.80 0.38
C ASP A 31 -4.88 -4.61 1.31
N GLU A 32 -5.47 -4.92 2.47
CA GLU A 32 -5.67 -4.01 3.58
C GLU A 32 -4.73 -4.39 4.72
N VAL A 33 -3.86 -3.47 5.13
CA VAL A 33 -2.83 -3.75 6.12
C VAL A 33 -2.94 -2.78 7.29
N VAL A 34 -2.93 -3.35 8.49
CA VAL A 34 -2.92 -2.60 9.76
C VAL A 34 -1.53 -2.64 10.37
N GLU A 35 -0.99 -1.46 10.65
CA GLU A 35 0.31 -1.31 11.31
C GLU A 35 0.14 -0.73 12.72
N GLY A 36 0.72 -1.42 13.71
CA GLY A 36 0.68 -0.98 15.11
C GLY A 36 1.50 0.30 15.33
N LYS A 37 0.98 1.22 16.15
CA LYS A 37 1.63 2.50 16.47
C LYS A 37 1.65 2.73 17.98
N SER A 38 2.83 3.08 18.51
CA SER A 38 3.03 3.27 19.96
C SER A 38 2.77 4.69 20.47
N ARG A 39 2.58 5.67 19.58
CA ARG A 39 2.33 7.09 19.93
C ARG A 39 0.89 7.49 19.55
N ASP A 40 0.46 8.63 20.07
CA ASP A 40 -0.91 9.15 20.03
C ASP A 40 -1.15 10.20 18.92
N LYS A 41 -0.10 10.94 18.52
CA LYS A 41 -0.19 11.98 17.47
C LYS A 41 0.15 11.43 16.09
N THR A 42 -0.73 10.59 15.54
CA THR A 42 -0.65 10.15 14.14
C THR A 42 -2.04 10.27 13.52
N HIS A 43 -2.13 10.84 12.32
CA HIS A 43 -3.39 10.94 11.58
C HIS A 43 -3.98 9.53 11.33
N GLY A 44 -5.30 9.37 11.35
CA GLY A 44 -5.97 8.08 11.13
C GLY A 44 -5.69 7.01 12.19
N LEU A 45 -5.29 7.40 13.41
CA LEU A 45 -5.06 6.46 14.51
C LEU A 45 -6.38 5.85 15.00
N SER A 46 -6.46 4.53 15.05
CA SER A 46 -7.61 3.77 15.54
C SER A 46 -7.18 2.56 16.39
N LYS A 47 -8.14 1.72 16.80
CA LYS A 47 -7.92 0.50 17.58
C LYS A 47 -8.20 -0.75 16.75
N PHE A 48 -7.24 -1.66 16.73
CA PHE A 48 -7.32 -2.92 16.00
C PHE A 48 -6.96 -4.10 16.90
N TRP A 49 -7.63 -5.24 16.75
CA TRP A 49 -7.31 -6.43 17.54
C TRP A 49 -5.99 -7.06 17.07
N SER A 50 -5.04 -7.25 18.00
CA SER A 50 -3.81 -7.99 17.72
C SER A 50 -3.92 -9.42 18.25
N SER A 51 -3.92 -10.41 17.35
CA SER A 51 -3.86 -11.83 17.74
C SER A 51 -2.56 -12.20 18.46
N ILE A 52 -1.46 -11.49 18.19
CA ILE A 52 -0.16 -11.70 18.83
C ILE A 52 -0.17 -11.19 20.28
N GLN A 53 -0.66 -9.97 20.50
CA GLN A 53 -0.74 -9.39 21.85
C GLN A 53 -2.01 -9.77 22.62
N LYS A 54 -2.97 -10.42 21.95
CA LYS A 54 -4.29 -10.81 22.47
C LYS A 54 -5.06 -9.63 23.10
N ARG A 55 -4.94 -8.45 22.50
CA ARG A 55 -5.64 -7.23 22.94
C ARG A 55 -5.79 -6.22 21.79
N PRO A 56 -6.70 -5.25 21.91
CA PRO A 56 -6.74 -4.10 21.00
C PRO A 56 -5.45 -3.27 21.14
N ILE A 57 -4.81 -2.95 20.02
CA ILE A 57 -3.64 -2.09 19.93
C ILE A 57 -3.97 -0.83 19.15
N SER A 58 -3.27 0.27 19.43
CA SER A 58 -3.34 1.45 18.57
C SER A 58 -2.63 1.16 17.25
N GLY A 59 -3.21 1.58 16.13
CA GLY A 59 -2.64 1.38 14.80
C GLY A 59 -3.25 2.28 13.75
N ILE A 60 -2.74 2.17 12.53
CA ILE A 60 -3.24 2.85 11.33
C ILE A 60 -3.47 1.79 10.25
N CYS A 61 -4.41 2.04 9.36
CA CYS A 61 -4.76 1.11 8.29
C CYS A 61 -4.43 1.72 6.92
N PHE A 62 -4.00 0.88 5.98
CA PHE A 62 -3.73 1.27 4.59
C PHE A 62 -4.34 0.27 3.61
N PHE A 63 -4.90 0.79 2.51
CA PHE A 63 -5.12 0.01 1.30
C PHE A 63 -3.90 0.10 0.40
N CYS A 64 -3.35 -1.05 0.02
CA CYS A 64 -2.21 -1.15 -0.87
C CYS A 64 -2.62 -1.85 -2.17
N ALA A 65 -2.27 -1.26 -3.31
CA ALA A 65 -2.37 -1.91 -4.61
C ALA A 65 -0.97 -2.00 -5.23
N THR A 66 -0.56 -3.22 -5.57
CA THR A 66 0.78 -3.53 -6.08
C THR A 66 0.70 -4.37 -7.33
N ILE A 67 1.41 -3.96 -8.38
CA ILE A 67 1.64 -4.80 -9.56
C ILE A 67 2.84 -5.69 -9.27
N ILE A 68 2.70 -6.99 -9.49
CA ILE A 68 3.77 -7.97 -9.27
C ILE A 68 4.13 -8.60 -10.61
N ALA A 69 5.39 -8.44 -11.04
CA ALA A 69 5.93 -9.15 -12.17
C ALA A 69 6.26 -10.59 -11.75
N VAL A 70 5.53 -11.58 -12.28
CA VAL A 70 5.61 -12.96 -11.82
C VAL A 70 6.97 -13.58 -12.14
N GLY A 71 7.48 -13.33 -13.34
CA GLY A 71 8.71 -13.98 -13.85
C GLY A 71 9.96 -13.69 -13.00
N ASN A 72 10.09 -12.47 -12.47
CA ASN A 72 11.23 -12.07 -11.62
C ASN A 72 10.83 -11.82 -10.16
N ARG A 73 9.59 -12.17 -9.78
CA ARG A 73 9.03 -12.01 -8.42
C ARG A 73 9.20 -10.60 -7.86
N LYS A 74 9.12 -9.58 -8.71
CA LYS A 74 9.36 -8.19 -8.32
C LYS A 74 8.05 -7.43 -8.12
N PRO A 75 7.81 -6.86 -6.92
CA PRO A 75 6.66 -6.01 -6.67
C PRO A 75 6.92 -4.55 -7.08
N TYR A 76 5.87 -3.88 -7.52
CA TYR A 76 5.82 -2.48 -7.89
C TYR A 76 4.58 -1.84 -7.25
N PRO A 77 4.70 -1.20 -6.08
CA PRO A 77 3.59 -0.55 -5.41
C PRO A 77 3.04 0.61 -6.25
N MET A 78 1.73 0.61 -6.51
CA MET A 78 1.05 1.60 -7.34
C MET A 78 0.20 2.56 -6.51
N ALA A 79 -0.47 2.07 -5.47
CA ALA A 79 -1.25 2.87 -4.54
C ALA A 79 -1.01 2.42 -3.11
N ILE A 80 -0.88 3.38 -2.20
CA ILE A 80 -0.81 3.17 -0.75
C ILE A 80 -1.60 4.33 -0.16
N GLU A 81 -2.84 4.06 0.22
CA GLU A 81 -3.76 5.06 0.73
C GLU A 81 -4.08 4.75 2.18
N GLN A 82 -3.95 5.76 3.05
CA GLN A 82 -4.32 5.60 4.44
C GLN A 82 -5.85 5.60 4.56
N VAL A 83 -6.39 4.60 5.27
CA VAL A 83 -7.80 4.56 5.65
C VAL A 83 -7.97 5.36 6.95
N VAL A 84 -8.88 6.33 6.93
CA VAL A 84 -9.11 7.29 8.01
C VAL A 84 -10.58 7.29 8.40
#